data_AF-A0AAJ4DM48-F1
#
_entry.id   AF-A0AAJ4DM48-F1
#
_cell.length_a   1.000
_cell.length_b   1.000
_cell.length_c   1.000
_cell.angle_alpha   90.00
_cell.angle_beta   90.00
_cell.angle_gamma   90.00
#
_symmetry.space_group_name_H-M   'P 1'
#
loop_
_entity.id
_entity.type
_entity.pdbx_description
1 polymer ?
#
loop_
_entity_poly.entity_id
_entity_poly.type
_entity_poly.pdbx_seq_one_letter_code
_entity_poly.pdbx_strand_id
1 'polypeptide(L)' 'MIKKIKIELIYFTVILLVLAVLQHSDLLHSPIERVDAMVEQGNYLHPLLWAFAVYAVIGLIRLIVKYVLYLKNKAK' A
#
# COMPACT_ATOMS: atom_id res chain seq x y z
N MET A 1 -10.82 13.21 12.99
CA MET A 1 -11.03 11.97 12.19
C MET A 1 -10.62 12.16 10.74
N ILE A 2 -11.23 13.11 10.01
CA ILE A 2 -10.91 13.43 8.59
C ILE A 2 -9.41 13.65 8.33
N LYS A 3 -8.71 14.42 9.20
CA LYS A 3 -7.26 14.65 9.06
C LYS A 3 -6.44 13.35 9.07
N LYS A 4 -6.81 12.38 9.91
CA LYS A 4 -6.13 11.08 10.00
C LYS A 4 -6.39 10.23 8.75
N ILE A 5 -7.65 10.17 8.31
CA ILE A 5 -8.03 9.45 7.07
C ILE A 5 -7.26 10.01 5.87
N LYS A 6 -7.14 11.34 5.75
CA LYS A 6 -6.36 11.99 4.69
C LYS A 6 -4.89 11.57 4.70
N ILE A 7 -4.27 11.55 5.88
CA ILE A 7 -2.87 11.13 6.03
C ILE A 7 -2.68 9.66 5.65
N GLU A 8 -3.58 8.78 6.10
CA GLU A 8 -3.50 7.36 5.76
C GLU A 8 -3.73 7.12 4.26
N LEU A 9 -4.61 7.88 3.62
CA LEU A 9 -4.78 7.85 2.17
C LEU A 9 -3.52 8.29 1.43
N ILE A 10 -2.82 9.32 1.93
CA ILE A 10 -1.52 9.73 1.38
C ILE A 10 -0.51 8.60 1.49
N TYR A 11 -0.39 7.95 2.65
CA TYR A 11 0.51 6.80 2.81
C TYR A 11 0.17 5.65 1.86
N PHE A 12 -1.12 5.35 1.71
CA PHE A 12 -1.57 4.33 0.77
C PHE A 12 -1.19 4.67 -0.68
N THR A 13 -1.45 5.90 -1.13
CA THR A 13 -1.09 6.35 -2.48
C THR A 13 0.42 6.31 -2.71
N VAL A 14 1.23 6.72 -1.73
CA VAL A 14 2.70 6.66 -1.84
C VAL A 14 3.17 5.21 -1.97
N ILE A 15 2.65 4.30 -1.14
CA ILE A 15 2.99 2.86 -1.22
C ILE A 15 2.59 2.28 -2.57
N LEU A 16 1.39 2.63 -3.08
CA LEU A 16 0.92 2.20 -4.40
C LEU A 16 1.87 2.64 -5.51
N LEU A 17 2.29 3.91 -5.52
CA LEU A 17 3.21 4.43 -6.54
C LEU A 17 4.58 3.77 -6.46
N VAL A 18 5.13 3.60 -5.25
CA VAL A 18 6.43 2.94 -5.05
C VAL A 18 6.36 1.49 -5.53
N LEU A 19 5.34 0.73 -5.13
CA LEU A 19 5.18 -0.66 -5.55
C LEU A 19 4.95 -0.78 -7.05
N ALA A 20 4.15 0.10 -7.64
CA ALA A 20 3.92 0.12 -9.08
C ALA A 20 5.22 0.29 -9.86
N VAL A 21 6.07 1.25 -9.46
CA VAL A 21 7.37 1.48 -10.12
C VAL A 21 8.36 0.34 -9.86
N LEU A 22 8.36 -0.26 -8.66
CA LEU A 22 9.24 -1.39 -8.35
C LEU A 22 8.88 -2.65 -9.14
N GLN A 23 7.58 -2.89 -9.37
CA GLN A 23 7.11 -4.07 -10.10
C GLN A 23 7.08 -3.87 -11.62
N HIS A 24 6.90 -2.63 -12.06
CA HIS A 24 6.76 -2.26 -13.46
C HIS A 24 7.62 -1.02 -13.72
N SER A 25 8.94 -1.22 -13.81
CA SER A 25 9.90 -0.14 -14.09
C SER A 25 9.69 0.50 -15.46
N ASP A 26 9.06 -0.24 -16.38
CA ASP A 26 8.61 0.26 -17.68
C ASP A 26 7.56 1.37 -17.58
N LEU A 27 6.88 1.55 -16.43
CA LEU A 27 6.06 2.74 -16.19
C LEU A 27 6.85 4.07 -16.28
N LEU A 28 8.17 4.03 -16.09
CA LEU A 28 9.04 5.21 -16.22
C LEU A 28 9.45 5.51 -17.67
N HIS A 29 9.28 4.55 -18.58
CA HIS A 29 9.81 4.64 -19.95
C HIS A 29 8.72 4.48 -21.01
N SER A 30 7.80 3.52 -20.85
CA SER A 30 6.65 3.27 -21.73
C SER A 30 5.35 3.03 -20.95
N PRO A 31 4.85 4.05 -20.20
CA PRO A 31 3.67 3.90 -19.35
C PRO A 31 2.39 3.51 -20.13
N ILE A 32 2.24 3.96 -21.37
CA ILE A 32 1.06 3.66 -22.20
C ILE A 32 1.02 2.17 -22.54
N GLU A 33 2.15 1.60 -22.97
CA GLU A 33 2.26 0.18 -23.33
C GLU A 33 1.95 -0.73 -22.14
N ARG A 34 2.38 -0.36 -20.93
CA ARG A 34 2.02 -1.08 -19.70
C ARG A 34 0.52 -1.04 -19.44
N VAL A 35 -0.10 0.12 -19.59
CA VAL A 35 -1.55 0.27 -19.38
C VAL A 35 -2.31 -0.58 -20.39
N ASP A 36 -1.93 -0.55 -21.67
CA ASP A 36 -2.55 -1.37 -22.71
C ASP A 36 -2.39 -2.87 -22.41
N ALA A 37 -1.18 -3.31 -22.02
CA ALA A 37 -0.93 -4.69 -21.62
C ALA A 37 -1.77 -5.11 -20.39
N MET A 38 -1.96 -4.22 -19.41
CA MET A 38 -2.84 -4.48 -18.27
C MET A 38 -4.30 -4.59 -18.68
N VAL A 39 -4.72 -3.80 -19.68
CA VAL A 39 -6.07 -3.81 -20.22
C VAL A 39 -6.36 -5.12 -20.95
N GLU A 40 -5.43 -5.56 -21.79
CA GLU A 40 -5.52 -6.83 -22.52
C GLU A 40 -5.57 -8.03 -21.59
N GLN A 41 -4.79 -8.00 -20.51
CA GLN A 41 -4.72 -9.09 -19.54
C GLN A 41 -5.85 -9.07 -18.50
N GLY A 42 -6.73 -8.06 -18.50
CA GLY A 42 -7.79 -7.93 -17.50
C GLY A 42 -7.29 -7.59 -16.08
N ASN A 43 -6.04 -7.12 -15.94
CA ASN A 43 -5.31 -7.03 -14.67
C ASN A 43 -5.32 -5.62 -14.05
N TYR A 44 -6.38 -4.84 -14.23
CA TYR A 44 -6.47 -3.44 -13.80
C TYR A 44 -6.36 -3.24 -12.28
N LEU A 45 -6.86 -4.21 -11.52
CA LEU A 45 -6.95 -4.12 -10.05
C LEU A 45 -5.69 -4.60 -9.33
N HIS A 46 -4.78 -5.27 -10.04
CA HIS A 46 -3.61 -5.90 -9.44
C HIS A 46 -2.75 -4.92 -8.61
N PRO A 47 -2.42 -3.70 -9.09
CA PRO A 47 -1.64 -2.74 -8.30
C PRO A 47 -2.35 -2.31 -7.01
N LEU A 48 -3.68 -2.11 -7.08
CA LEU A 48 -4.49 -1.70 -5.93
C LEU A 48 -4.56 -2.80 -4.86
N LEU A 49 -4.78 -4.04 -5.28
CA LEU A 49 -4.81 -5.20 -4.39
C LEU A 49 -3.46 -5.41 -3.71
N TRP A 50 -2.37 -5.19 -4.45
CA TRP A 50 -1.03 -5.36 -3.89
C TRP A 50 -0.67 -4.27 -2.88
N ALA A 51 -0.95 -3.00 -3.21
CA ALA A 51 -0.79 -1.91 -2.27
C ALA A 51 -1.66 -2.10 -1.02
N PHE A 52 -2.90 -2.58 -1.18
CA PHE A 52 -3.79 -2.94 -0.07
C PHE A 52 -3.20 -4.03 0.82
N ALA A 53 -2.69 -5.12 0.24
CA ALA A 53 -2.08 -6.21 1.01
C ALA A 53 -0.88 -5.71 1.82
N VAL A 54 0.05 -4.97 1.21
CA VAL A 54 1.22 -4.41 1.90
C VAL A 54 0.79 -3.44 3.01
N TYR A 55 -0.16 -2.56 2.72
CA TYR A 55 -0.67 -1.61 3.69
C TYR A 55 -1.38 -2.30 4.87
N ALA A 56 -2.15 -3.36 4.62
CA ALA A 56 -2.79 -4.17 5.65
C ALA A 56 -1.78 -4.88 6.55
N VAL A 57 -0.71 -5.44 5.98
CA VAL A 57 0.39 -6.06 6.75
C VAL A 57 1.07 -5.04 7.66
N ILE A 58 1.40 -3.84 7.13
CA ILE A 58 1.98 -2.75 7.94
C ILE A 58 1.01 -2.35 9.06
N GLY A 59 -0.28 -2.24 8.77
CA GLY A 59 -1.32 -1.94 9.76
C GLY A 59 -1.41 -2.99 10.87
N LEU A 60 -1.33 -4.27 10.52
CA LEU A 60 -1.32 -5.37 11.48
C LEU A 60 -0.09 -5.33 12.38
N ILE A 61 1.10 -5.08 11.83
CA ILE A 61 2.34 -4.92 12.61
C ILE A 61 2.19 -3.77 13.62
N ARG A 62 1.66 -2.61 13.19
CA ARG A 62 1.40 -1.49 14.11
C ARG A 62 0.46 -1.89 15.24
N LEU A 63 -0.57 -2.67 14.95
CA LEU A 63 -1.54 -3.14 15.94
C LEU A 63 -0.87 -4.05 16.98
N ILE A 64 -0.05 -5.00 16.52
CA ILE A 64 0.71 -5.92 17.38
C ILE A 64 1.65 -5.13 18.29
N VAL A 65 2.45 -4.22 17.74
CA VAL A 65 3.38 -3.38 18.53
C VAL A 65 2.64 -2.57 19.57
N LYS A 66 1.52 -1.94 19.20
CA LYS A 66 0.70 -1.15 20.12
C LYS A 66 0.14 -2.02 21.26
N TYR A 67 -0.30 -3.23 20.95
CA TYR A 67 -0.81 -4.16 21.93
C TYR A 67 0.29 -4.63 22.91
N VAL A 68 1.47 -4.97 22.41
CA VAL A 68 2.63 -5.35 23.25
C VAL A 68 3.02 -4.20 24.20
N LEU A 69 3.08 -2.97 23.70
CA LEU A 69 3.37 -1.79 24.52
C LEU A 69 2.29 -1.53 25.58
N TYR A 70 1.01 -1.74 25.23
CA TYR A 70 -0.09 -1.63 26.18
C TYR A 70 0.04 -2.64 27.33
N LEU A 71 0.35 -3.91 27.02
CA LEU A 71 0.57 -4.94 28.04
C LEU A 71 1.75 -4.59 28.96
N LYS A 72 2.86 -4.11 28.39
CA LYS A 72 4.05 -3.68 29.15
C LYS A 72 3.73 -2.52 30.11
N ASN A 73 2.94 -1.55 29.67
CA ASN A 73 2.58 -0.39 30.50
C ASN A 73 1.55 -0.74 31.58
N LYS A 74 0.70 -1.75 31.37
CA LYS A 74 -0.28 -2.21 32.35
C LYS A 74 0.34 -3.08 33.46
N ALA A 75 1.45 -3.75 33.16
CA ALA A 75 2.19 -4.59 34.12
C ALA A 75 3.11 -3.79 35.07
N LYS A 76 3.13 -2.46 34.96
CA LYS A 76 3.94 -1.53 35.76
C LYS A 76 3.03 -0.68 36.64
#